data_AF-A0A5S9N4C6-F1
#
_entry.id   AF-A0A5S9N4C6-F1
#
_cell.length_a   1.000
_cell.length_b   1.000
_cell.length_c   1.000
_cell.angle_alpha   90.00
_cell.angle_beta   90.00
_cell.angle_gamma   90.00
#
_symmetry.space_group_name_H-M   'P 1'
#
loop_
_entity.id
_entity.type
_entity.pdbx_description
1 polymer ?
#
loop_
_entity_poly.entity_id
_entity_poly.type
_entity_poly.pdbx_seq_one_letter_code
_entity_poly.pdbx_strand_id
1 'polypeptide(L)'
;MYVFRNTERTNQKASEYETKSLLYLIGQSRSRNEISLAAIDCFNDVTGIDEDGKKLWDVQSKGEAKLTPRKIGKYLVTLFDNYQSNLCFFEYIFFMPRLNGRYLEAHDKHTYKVSAFKKDQAVKVHEGLVTELERQGKSYSDHEVDNFLGIVILVEDRKNTATYVKDIVRFRHQGDKDKKFYEEIFREIRNLQSAKKNSLVEGMTVVEPLDVLEFDRHIQVGDLKMLVINRFVGVDLFDQKMMPPSFLEVIKDQSYDLQDLQDIILESKSQIGKAFFDKNQKKEFWNIFEHIISCLRSNPDIPLPKIIETLSINILHRLSHLDEKGILFLSAMIKDGLASES
;
A
#
# COMPACT_ATOMS: atom_id res chain seq x y z
N MET A 1 -21.21 -13.15 -13.35
CA MET A 1 -20.83 -13.53 -11.97
C MET A 1 -19.42 -14.10 -12.05
N TYR A 2 -18.50 -13.45 -11.35
CA TYR A 2 -17.11 -13.87 -11.26
C TYR A 2 -16.98 -14.91 -10.16
N VAL A 3 -16.13 -15.92 -10.35
CA VAL A 3 -15.87 -16.97 -9.37
C VAL A 3 -14.41 -16.86 -8.96
N PHE A 4 -14.12 -16.82 -7.66
CA PHE A 4 -12.74 -16.90 -7.19
C PHE A 4 -12.17 -18.29 -7.50
N ARG A 5 -11.28 -18.33 -8.49
CA ARG A 5 -10.61 -19.53 -8.98
C ARG A 5 -9.12 -19.28 -8.80
N ASN A 6 -8.41 -20.17 -8.10
CA ASN A 6 -6.97 -20.08 -7.80
C ASN A 6 -6.56 -19.29 -6.54
N THR A 7 -7.40 -19.24 -5.50
CA THR A 7 -6.93 -18.78 -4.18
C THR A 7 -6.03 -19.85 -3.55
N GLU A 8 -4.85 -19.48 -3.02
CA GLU A 8 -3.88 -20.46 -2.52
C GLU A 8 -4.37 -21.17 -1.24
N ARG A 9 -4.92 -22.40 -1.36
CA ARG A 9 -5.42 -23.20 -0.22
C ARG A 9 -4.39 -23.49 0.87
N THR A 10 -3.11 -23.52 0.55
CA THR A 10 -2.03 -24.03 1.43
C THR A 10 -1.03 -22.99 1.88
N ASN A 11 -1.05 -21.78 1.31
CA ASN A 11 -0.02 -20.78 1.54
C ASN A 11 -0.55 -19.65 2.45
N GLN A 12 -0.64 -19.96 3.75
CA GLN A 12 -1.17 -19.06 4.79
C GLN A 12 -0.33 -17.77 4.98
N LYS A 13 0.81 -17.64 4.29
CA LYS A 13 1.71 -16.51 4.41
C LYS A 13 1.94 -15.87 3.06
N ALA A 14 1.71 -14.56 2.97
CA ALA A 14 2.02 -13.80 1.77
C ALA A 14 3.51 -13.89 1.44
N SER A 15 3.87 -14.01 0.16
CA SER A 15 5.27 -13.99 -0.26
C SER A 15 5.86 -12.57 -0.21
N GLU A 16 7.20 -12.44 -0.27
CA GLU A 16 7.83 -11.13 -0.37
C GLU A 16 7.41 -10.39 -1.66
N TYR A 17 7.26 -11.12 -2.77
CA TYR A 17 6.87 -10.56 -4.06
C TYR A 17 5.40 -10.12 -4.08
N GLU A 18 4.49 -10.87 -3.45
CA GLU A 18 3.10 -10.44 -3.23
C GLU A 18 3.06 -9.10 -2.49
N THR A 19 3.77 -8.98 -1.36
CA THR A 19 3.79 -7.74 -0.59
C THR A 19 4.46 -6.61 -1.37
N LYS A 20 5.58 -6.85 -2.05
CA LYS A 20 6.22 -5.83 -2.91
C LYS A 20 5.30 -5.37 -4.03
N SER A 21 4.51 -6.26 -4.62
CA SER A 21 3.57 -5.91 -5.70
C SER A 21 2.43 -5.02 -5.18
N LEU A 22 1.91 -5.28 -3.98
CA LEU A 22 0.98 -4.39 -3.28
C LEU A 22 1.60 -3.01 -3.06
N LEU A 23 2.83 -2.96 -2.55
CA LEU A 23 3.51 -1.69 -2.27
C LEU A 23 3.87 -0.91 -3.55
N TYR A 24 4.23 -1.62 -4.62
CA TYR A 24 4.38 -1.02 -5.94
C TYR A 24 3.08 -0.33 -6.36
N LEU A 25 1.95 -1.03 -6.21
CA LEU A 25 0.65 -0.55 -6.65
C LEU A 25 0.24 0.74 -5.94
N ILE A 26 0.44 0.81 -4.61
CA ILE A 26 0.00 1.96 -3.79
C ILE A 26 1.05 3.06 -3.61
N GLY A 27 2.31 2.82 -3.97
CA GLY A 27 3.41 3.77 -3.76
C GLY A 27 4.13 4.23 -5.03
N GLN A 28 4.17 3.38 -6.06
CA GLN A 28 5.01 3.63 -7.26
C GLN A 28 4.24 3.61 -8.57
N SER A 29 3.07 2.95 -8.62
CA SER A 29 2.22 2.96 -9.80
C SER A 29 1.82 4.39 -10.18
N ARG A 30 1.55 4.60 -11.47
CA ARG A 30 0.98 5.86 -11.97
C ARG A 30 -0.41 6.10 -11.39
N SER A 31 -1.14 5.03 -11.12
CA SER A 31 -2.52 5.05 -10.63
C SER A 31 -2.61 5.03 -9.10
N ARG A 32 -1.49 5.15 -8.38
CA ARG A 32 -1.42 4.96 -6.91
C ARG A 32 -2.40 5.83 -6.10
N ASN A 33 -2.79 6.99 -6.63
CA ASN A 33 -3.69 7.93 -5.96
C ASN A 33 -5.18 7.60 -6.22
N GLU A 34 -5.47 6.75 -7.20
CA GLU A 34 -6.84 6.33 -7.52
C GLU A 34 -7.25 5.06 -6.74
N ILE A 35 -6.28 4.37 -6.15
CA ILE A 35 -6.48 3.08 -5.47
C ILE A 35 -6.86 3.34 -4.01
N SER A 36 -8.10 3.02 -3.65
CA SER A 36 -8.64 3.18 -2.30
C SER A 36 -8.44 1.93 -1.46
N LEU A 37 -8.54 0.75 -2.08
CA LEU A 37 -8.45 -0.54 -1.41
C LEU A 37 -7.68 -1.57 -2.25
N ALA A 38 -7.16 -2.59 -1.57
CA ALA A 38 -6.50 -3.73 -2.21
C ALA A 38 -7.18 -5.03 -1.79
N ALA A 39 -7.73 -5.76 -2.75
CA ALA A 39 -8.18 -7.14 -2.57
C ALA A 39 -6.98 -8.09 -2.60
N ILE A 40 -6.94 -9.04 -1.66
CA ILE A 40 -5.80 -9.93 -1.41
C ILE A 40 -6.21 -11.37 -1.72
N ASP A 41 -5.55 -11.99 -2.71
CA ASP A 41 -5.75 -13.40 -3.06
C ASP A 41 -7.24 -13.73 -3.30
N CYS A 42 -7.90 -12.89 -4.11
CA CYS A 42 -9.31 -13.04 -4.53
C CYS A 42 -9.41 -13.20 -6.05
N PHE A 43 -9.16 -12.12 -6.80
CA PHE A 43 -9.11 -12.14 -8.27
C PHE A 43 -7.76 -12.61 -8.78
N ASN A 44 -6.70 -12.21 -8.08
CA ASN A 44 -5.31 -12.57 -8.31
C ASN A 44 -4.52 -12.34 -7.01
N ASP A 45 -3.19 -12.40 -7.04
CA ASP A 45 -2.34 -12.21 -5.85
C ASP A 45 -2.69 -10.90 -5.12
N VAL A 46 -2.81 -9.79 -5.87
CA VAL A 46 -3.26 -8.49 -5.39
C VAL A 46 -4.07 -7.81 -6.48
N THR A 47 -5.21 -7.21 -6.13
CA THR A 47 -5.97 -6.37 -7.06
C THR A 47 -6.29 -5.04 -6.38
N GLY A 48 -5.80 -3.94 -6.94
CA GLY A 48 -6.18 -2.60 -6.48
C GLY A 48 -7.58 -2.26 -7.01
N ILE A 49 -8.37 -1.57 -6.20
CA ILE A 49 -9.73 -1.14 -6.58
C ILE A 49 -9.89 0.33 -6.17
N ASP A 50 -10.57 1.12 -7.01
CA ASP A 50 -10.90 2.51 -6.71
C ASP A 50 -12.09 2.62 -5.74
N GLU A 51 -12.38 3.82 -5.26
CA GLU A 51 -13.45 4.05 -4.27
C GLU A 51 -14.83 3.58 -4.75
N ASP A 52 -15.10 3.72 -6.04
CA ASP A 52 -16.38 3.35 -6.65
C ASP A 52 -16.45 1.88 -7.13
N GLY A 53 -15.35 1.13 -7.09
CA GLY A 53 -15.28 -0.22 -7.65
C GLY A 53 -15.33 -0.28 -9.18
N LYS A 54 -15.04 0.82 -9.88
CA LYS A 54 -15.10 0.93 -11.34
C LYS A 54 -13.78 0.59 -12.02
N LYS A 55 -12.66 0.78 -11.34
CA LYS A 55 -11.32 0.48 -11.86
C LYS A 55 -10.66 -0.59 -11.02
N LEU A 56 -10.19 -1.64 -11.67
CA LEU A 56 -9.43 -2.71 -11.04
C LEU A 56 -8.04 -2.81 -11.66
N TRP A 57 -7.00 -2.79 -10.83
CA TRP A 57 -5.61 -3.01 -11.24
C TRP A 57 -5.20 -4.41 -10.81
N ASP A 58 -5.23 -5.35 -11.76
CA ASP A 58 -4.96 -6.75 -11.47
C ASP A 58 -3.46 -7.03 -11.47
N VAL A 59 -2.95 -7.61 -10.37
CA VAL A 59 -1.53 -7.87 -10.21
C VAL A 59 -1.30 -9.35 -9.93
N GLN A 60 -0.61 -10.01 -10.86
CA GLN A 60 0.03 -11.30 -10.63
C GLN A 60 1.50 -11.06 -10.32
N SER A 61 1.99 -11.64 -9.22
CA SER A 61 3.37 -11.58 -8.79
C SER A 61 4.05 -12.95 -8.87
N LYS A 62 5.31 -13.00 -9.31
CA LYS A 62 6.12 -14.23 -9.31
C LYS A 62 7.56 -13.95 -8.96
N GLY A 63 8.04 -14.52 -7.85
CA GLY A 63 9.40 -14.33 -7.33
C GLY A 63 10.47 -15.30 -7.84
N GLU A 64 10.29 -15.94 -9.00
CA GLU A 64 11.20 -16.98 -9.47
C GLU A 64 12.49 -16.39 -10.09
N ALA A 65 13.65 -16.67 -9.48
CA ALA A 65 14.93 -16.09 -9.85
C ALA A 65 15.40 -16.31 -11.31
N LYS A 66 14.91 -17.36 -11.99
CA LYS A 66 15.26 -17.69 -13.38
C LYS A 66 14.04 -17.71 -14.27
N LEU A 67 13.38 -16.56 -14.37
CA LEU A 67 12.27 -16.36 -15.28
C LEU A 67 12.74 -16.38 -16.74
N THR A 68 12.16 -17.25 -17.55
CA THR A 68 12.33 -17.28 -19.00
C THR A 68 11.08 -16.71 -19.68
N PRO A 69 11.16 -16.19 -20.92
CA PRO A 69 9.99 -15.67 -21.61
C PRO A 69 8.83 -16.68 -21.69
N ARG A 70 9.13 -17.96 -21.92
CA ARG A 70 8.12 -19.02 -21.89
C ARG A 70 7.48 -19.23 -20.52
N LYS A 71 8.23 -19.10 -19.42
CA LYS A 71 7.67 -19.17 -18.06
C LYS A 71 6.80 -17.95 -17.75
N ILE A 72 7.19 -16.76 -18.21
CA ILE A 72 6.37 -15.55 -18.11
C ILE A 72 5.01 -15.82 -18.73
N GLY A 73 4.98 -16.28 -19.98
CA GLY A 73 3.74 -16.63 -20.67
C GLY A 73 2.83 -17.56 -19.87
N LYS A 74 3.40 -18.65 -19.32
CA LYS A 74 2.64 -19.58 -18.47
C LYS A 74 2.03 -18.91 -17.24
N TYR A 75 2.77 -18.01 -16.60
CA TYR A 75 2.27 -17.32 -15.40
C TYR A 75 1.23 -16.24 -15.68
N LEU A 76 1.02 -15.83 -16.94
CA LEU A 76 -0.01 -14.87 -17.30
C LEU A 76 -1.42 -15.47 -17.38
N VAL A 77 -1.57 -16.79 -17.21
CA VAL A 77 -2.87 -17.47 -17.38
C VAL A 77 -3.98 -16.93 -16.48
N THR A 78 -3.68 -16.57 -15.21
CA THR A 78 -4.68 -16.00 -14.29
C THR A 78 -5.11 -14.59 -14.73
N LEU A 79 -4.16 -13.77 -15.19
CA LEU A 79 -4.46 -12.45 -15.74
C LEU A 79 -5.31 -12.57 -17.02
N PHE A 80 -5.06 -13.59 -17.84
CA PHE A 80 -5.85 -13.87 -19.04
C PHE A 80 -7.28 -14.32 -18.69
N ASP A 81 -7.47 -15.13 -17.66
CA ASP A 81 -8.82 -15.47 -17.18
C ASP A 81 -9.60 -14.22 -16.77
N ASN A 82 -8.93 -13.31 -16.05
CA ASN A 82 -9.53 -12.06 -15.62
C ASN A 82 -9.87 -11.17 -16.81
N TYR A 83 -9.02 -11.18 -17.84
CA TYR A 83 -9.28 -10.51 -19.12
C TYR A 83 -10.52 -11.03 -19.86
N GLN A 84 -10.79 -12.33 -19.80
CA GLN A 84 -11.99 -12.94 -20.40
C GLN A 84 -13.21 -12.94 -19.45
N SER A 85 -13.04 -12.49 -18.22
CA SER A 85 -14.10 -12.55 -17.22
C SER A 85 -15.18 -11.49 -17.44
N ASN A 86 -16.28 -11.60 -16.67
CA ASN A 86 -17.34 -10.60 -16.69
C ASN A 86 -16.99 -9.31 -15.93
N LEU A 87 -15.86 -9.26 -15.23
CA LEU A 87 -15.36 -8.05 -14.56
C LEU A 87 -14.39 -7.33 -15.50
N CYS A 88 -14.52 -6.00 -15.57
CA CYS A 88 -13.67 -5.17 -16.42
C CYS A 88 -12.45 -4.66 -15.65
N PHE A 89 -11.32 -5.37 -15.75
CA PHE A 89 -10.08 -4.88 -15.17
C PHE A 89 -9.45 -3.80 -16.05
N PHE A 90 -9.00 -2.72 -15.40
CA PHE A 90 -8.44 -1.53 -16.02
C PHE A 90 -6.98 -1.74 -16.45
N GLU A 91 -6.18 -2.42 -15.64
CA GLU A 91 -4.81 -2.81 -15.96
C GLU A 91 -4.51 -4.25 -15.56
N TYR A 92 -3.67 -4.92 -16.36
CA TYR A 92 -3.15 -6.27 -16.09
C TYR A 92 -1.64 -6.17 -15.88
N ILE A 93 -1.18 -6.45 -14.67
CA ILE A 93 0.20 -6.21 -14.23
C ILE A 93 0.84 -7.53 -13.84
N PHE A 94 2.01 -7.81 -14.41
CA PHE A 94 2.85 -8.93 -14.02
C PHE A 94 4.12 -8.42 -13.33
N PHE A 95 4.21 -8.65 -12.03
CA PHE A 95 5.30 -8.19 -11.16
C PHE A 95 6.32 -9.31 -10.92
N MET A 96 7.58 -9.08 -11.30
CA MET A 96 8.59 -10.16 -11.39
C MET A 96 10.02 -9.66 -11.11
N PRO A 97 10.99 -10.55 -10.81
CA PRO A 97 12.39 -10.15 -10.72
C PRO A 97 12.91 -9.58 -12.04
N ARG A 98 14.04 -8.87 -11.95
CA ARG A 98 14.80 -8.42 -13.13
C ARG A 98 15.10 -9.57 -14.09
N LEU A 99 14.75 -9.38 -15.36
CA LEU A 99 15.00 -10.34 -16.42
C LEU A 99 16.45 -10.29 -16.91
N ASN A 100 16.85 -11.36 -17.60
CA ASN A 100 18.09 -11.34 -18.35
C ASN A 100 17.95 -10.37 -19.53
N GLY A 101 18.83 -9.35 -19.57
CA GLY A 101 18.81 -8.33 -20.61
C GLY A 101 18.92 -8.86 -22.04
N ARG A 102 19.39 -10.10 -22.24
CA ARG A 102 19.41 -10.72 -23.57
C ARG A 102 18.02 -10.94 -24.18
N TYR A 103 16.97 -10.98 -23.35
CA TYR A 103 15.59 -11.22 -23.80
C TYR A 103 14.92 -9.97 -24.37
N LEU A 104 15.43 -8.80 -24.00
CA LEU A 104 14.80 -7.52 -24.21
C LEU A 104 15.55 -6.74 -25.28
N GLU A 105 14.81 -5.90 -26.02
CA GLU A 105 15.43 -4.81 -26.78
C GLU A 105 16.11 -3.85 -25.81
N ALA A 106 17.15 -3.13 -26.24
CA ALA A 106 17.85 -2.20 -25.35
C ALA A 106 16.90 -1.10 -24.84
N HIS A 107 16.57 -1.12 -23.55
CA HIS A 107 15.75 -0.09 -22.89
C HIS A 107 16.13 0.07 -21.42
N ASP A 108 15.99 1.30 -20.91
CA ASP A 108 16.26 1.63 -19.50
C ASP A 108 15.00 1.62 -18.62
N LYS A 109 13.85 1.26 -19.22
CA LYS A 109 12.58 1.19 -18.49
C LYS A 109 12.52 -0.08 -17.63
N HIS A 110 11.85 0.05 -16.50
CA HIS A 110 11.63 -1.03 -15.53
C HIS A 110 10.17 -1.51 -15.54
N THR A 111 9.35 -0.80 -16.32
CA THR A 111 7.96 -1.10 -16.62
C THR A 111 7.79 -1.04 -18.13
N TYR A 112 7.30 -2.11 -18.75
CA TYR A 112 7.20 -2.25 -20.19
C TYR A 112 6.14 -3.28 -20.60
N LYS A 113 5.87 -3.40 -21.89
CA LYS A 113 4.94 -4.40 -22.46
C LYS A 113 5.71 -5.54 -23.11
N VAL A 114 5.00 -6.59 -23.55
CA VAL A 114 5.60 -7.71 -24.30
C VAL A 114 6.32 -7.24 -25.57
N SER A 115 5.88 -6.12 -26.17
CA SER A 115 6.54 -5.50 -27.33
C SER A 115 7.98 -5.04 -27.08
N ALA A 116 8.44 -4.97 -25.82
CA ALA A 116 9.83 -4.66 -25.48
C ALA A 116 10.77 -5.88 -25.56
N PHE A 117 10.23 -7.09 -25.76
CA PHE A 117 11.03 -8.29 -25.99
C PHE A 117 11.56 -8.33 -27.40
N LYS A 118 12.73 -8.95 -27.59
CA LYS A 118 13.19 -9.34 -28.92
C LYS A 118 12.17 -10.26 -29.56
N LYS A 119 12.03 -10.18 -30.88
CA LYS A 119 10.98 -10.91 -31.63
C LYS A 119 10.92 -12.40 -31.31
N ASP A 120 12.06 -13.09 -31.27
CA ASP A 120 12.15 -14.53 -30.97
C ASP A 120 11.82 -14.87 -29.50
N GLN A 121 11.91 -13.89 -28.60
CA GLN A 121 11.60 -14.04 -27.18
C GLN A 121 10.14 -13.70 -26.90
N ALA A 122 9.56 -12.73 -27.60
CA ALA A 122 8.13 -12.42 -27.56
C ALA A 122 7.29 -13.64 -27.99
N VAL A 123 7.71 -14.34 -29.06
CA VAL A 123 7.08 -15.60 -29.50
C VAL A 123 7.07 -16.63 -28.36
N LYS A 124 8.13 -16.74 -27.58
CA LYS A 124 8.19 -17.66 -26.44
C LYS A 124 7.22 -17.29 -25.32
N VAL A 125 6.96 -15.99 -25.10
CA VAL A 125 5.92 -15.55 -24.15
C VAL A 125 4.55 -16.02 -24.64
N HIS A 126 4.23 -15.79 -25.91
CA HIS A 126 2.98 -16.25 -26.54
C HIS A 126 2.82 -17.78 -26.42
N GLU A 127 3.82 -18.54 -26.85
CA GLU A 127 3.84 -20.01 -26.74
C GLU A 127 3.64 -20.47 -25.30
N GLY A 128 4.23 -19.78 -24.33
CA GLY A 128 4.10 -20.08 -22.91
C GLY A 128 2.67 -19.96 -22.42
N LEU A 129 1.98 -18.88 -22.79
CA LEU A 129 0.59 -18.64 -22.43
C LEU A 129 -0.33 -19.67 -23.10
N VAL A 130 -0.20 -19.87 -24.42
CA VAL A 130 -0.97 -20.87 -25.18
C VAL A 130 -0.82 -22.26 -24.58
N THR A 131 0.42 -22.70 -24.32
CA THR A 131 0.69 -24.00 -23.71
C THR A 131 -0.06 -24.17 -22.38
N GLU A 132 -0.13 -23.11 -21.57
CA GLU A 132 -0.80 -23.18 -20.27
C GLU A 132 -2.33 -23.13 -20.39
N LEU A 133 -2.86 -22.38 -21.36
CA LEU A 133 -4.29 -22.35 -21.68
C LEU A 133 -4.77 -23.73 -22.16
N GLU A 134 -4.04 -24.35 -23.09
CA GLU A 134 -4.29 -25.70 -23.58
C GLU A 134 -4.22 -26.73 -22.44
N ARG A 135 -3.19 -26.65 -21.59
CA ARG A 135 -3.02 -27.54 -20.43
C ARG A 135 -4.21 -27.45 -19.46
N GLN A 136 -4.80 -26.26 -19.31
CA GLN A 136 -5.96 -26.04 -18.44
C GLN A 136 -7.31 -26.24 -19.18
N GLY A 137 -7.30 -26.61 -20.46
CA GLY A 137 -8.51 -26.81 -21.26
C GLY A 137 -9.32 -25.54 -21.48
N LYS A 138 -8.66 -24.38 -21.51
CA LYS A 138 -9.32 -23.07 -21.65
C LYS A 138 -9.56 -22.72 -23.11
N SER A 139 -10.67 -22.04 -23.36
CA SER A 139 -11.02 -21.54 -24.70
C SER A 139 -10.35 -20.18 -24.94
N TYR A 140 -9.67 -20.06 -26.08
CA TYR A 140 -9.03 -18.83 -26.51
C TYR A 140 -8.98 -18.80 -28.05
N SER A 141 -8.78 -17.61 -28.60
CA SER A 141 -8.35 -17.37 -29.98
C SER A 141 -7.00 -16.67 -29.98
N ASP A 142 -6.22 -16.87 -31.05
CA ASP A 142 -4.90 -16.22 -31.20
C ASP A 142 -5.01 -14.68 -31.12
N HIS A 143 -6.08 -14.11 -31.67
CA HIS A 143 -6.34 -12.67 -31.61
C HIS A 143 -6.60 -12.17 -30.18
N GLU A 144 -7.31 -12.92 -29.34
CA GLU A 144 -7.49 -12.57 -27.92
C GLU A 144 -6.16 -12.62 -27.16
N VAL A 145 -5.36 -13.65 -27.42
CA VAL A 145 -4.03 -13.79 -26.82
C VAL A 145 -3.13 -12.63 -27.20
N ASP A 146 -3.06 -12.27 -28.49
CA ASP A 146 -2.26 -11.16 -28.99
C ASP A 146 -2.71 -9.82 -28.39
N ASN A 147 -4.02 -9.57 -28.34
CA ASN A 147 -4.56 -8.33 -27.73
C ASN A 147 -4.23 -8.24 -26.25
N PHE A 148 -4.42 -9.33 -25.51
CA PHE A 148 -4.08 -9.40 -24.10
C PHE A 148 -2.58 -9.14 -23.87
N LEU A 149 -1.69 -9.83 -24.59
CA LEU A 149 -0.24 -9.62 -24.48
C LEU A 149 0.18 -8.20 -24.89
N GLY A 150 -0.57 -7.55 -25.77
CA GLY A 150 -0.40 -6.15 -26.15
C GLY A 150 -0.77 -5.13 -25.06
N ILE A 151 -1.58 -5.51 -24.08
CA ILE A 151 -1.99 -4.62 -22.98
C ILE A 151 -1.33 -4.93 -21.64
N VAL A 152 -0.85 -6.16 -21.42
CA VAL A 152 -0.17 -6.56 -20.17
C VAL A 152 1.05 -5.68 -19.89
N ILE A 153 1.10 -5.17 -18.67
CA ILE A 153 2.19 -4.37 -18.11
C ILE A 153 3.11 -5.28 -17.32
N LEU A 154 4.37 -5.34 -17.71
CA LEU A 154 5.43 -6.08 -17.04
C LEU A 154 6.24 -5.14 -16.16
N VAL A 155 6.42 -5.49 -14.89
CA VAL A 155 7.12 -4.67 -13.90
C VAL A 155 8.24 -5.49 -13.28
N GLU A 156 9.48 -4.99 -13.40
CA GLU A 156 10.65 -5.60 -12.78
C GLU A 156 10.89 -5.06 -11.36
N ASP A 157 10.99 -5.97 -10.40
CA ASP A 157 11.51 -5.69 -9.06
C ASP A 157 13.02 -5.46 -9.13
N ARG A 158 13.41 -4.19 -9.06
CA ARG A 158 14.81 -3.75 -8.94
C ARG A 158 15.13 -3.09 -7.60
N LYS A 159 14.20 -3.09 -6.66
CA LYS A 159 14.27 -2.34 -5.41
C LYS A 159 14.28 -3.27 -4.20
N ASN A 160 14.90 -2.82 -3.12
CA ASN A 160 14.77 -3.53 -1.85
C ASN A 160 13.43 -3.22 -1.18
N THR A 161 13.03 -4.05 -0.22
CA THR A 161 11.80 -3.89 0.56
C THR A 161 11.67 -2.51 1.19
N ALA A 162 12.77 -1.96 1.72
CA ALA A 162 12.78 -0.65 2.36
C ALA A 162 12.39 0.49 1.39
N THR A 163 12.80 0.40 0.13
CA THR A 163 12.46 1.41 -0.90
C THR A 163 10.97 1.41 -1.19
N TYR A 164 10.34 0.23 -1.26
CA TYR A 164 8.89 0.15 -1.44
C TYR A 164 8.10 0.80 -0.31
N VAL A 165 8.56 0.67 0.94
CA VAL A 165 7.92 1.32 2.09
C VAL A 165 8.06 2.85 2.04
N LYS A 166 9.24 3.35 1.66
CA LYS A 166 9.50 4.80 1.52
C LYS A 166 8.57 5.48 0.52
N ASP A 167 8.21 4.76 -0.54
CA ASP A 167 7.38 5.27 -1.62
C ASP A 167 5.87 5.34 -1.26
N ILE A 168 5.43 4.75 -0.12
CA ILE A 168 4.02 4.77 0.30
C ILE A 168 3.59 6.16 0.83
N VAL A 169 4.43 6.78 1.67
CA VAL A 169 4.19 8.11 2.25
C VAL A 169 5.51 8.86 2.34
N ARG A 170 5.59 10.06 1.75
CA ARG A 170 6.78 10.92 1.85
C ARG A 170 6.84 11.62 3.22
N PHE A 171 7.94 11.40 3.95
CA PHE A 171 8.19 12.00 5.26
C PHE A 171 9.54 12.73 5.24
N ARG A 172 9.64 13.93 5.84
CA ARG A 172 10.81 14.82 5.70
C ARG A 172 12.12 14.21 6.25
N HIS A 173 12.01 13.29 7.22
CA HIS A 173 13.15 12.61 7.86
C HIS A 173 13.32 11.15 7.42
N GLN A 174 12.85 10.78 6.23
CA GLN A 174 13.02 9.41 5.72
C GLN A 174 14.49 8.97 5.60
N GLY A 175 15.40 9.92 5.33
CA GLY A 175 16.84 9.65 5.20
C GLY A 175 17.51 9.22 6.51
N ASP A 176 16.93 9.62 7.65
CA ASP A 176 17.55 9.48 8.97
C ASP A 176 17.28 8.09 9.59
N LYS A 177 16.28 7.36 9.08
CA LYS A 177 15.92 6.03 9.59
C LYS A 177 16.76 4.94 8.93
N ASP A 178 17.19 3.97 9.73
CA ASP A 178 18.00 2.85 9.27
C ASP A 178 17.19 1.86 8.40
N LYS A 179 17.88 0.94 7.74
CA LYS A 179 17.25 -0.08 6.90
C LYS A 179 16.30 -0.98 7.70
N LYS A 180 16.65 -1.28 8.96
CA LYS A 180 15.90 -2.19 9.83
C LYS A 180 14.51 -1.64 10.12
N PHE A 181 14.38 -0.35 10.41
CA PHE A 181 13.10 0.32 10.60
C PHE A 181 12.13 0.06 9.45
N TYR A 182 12.58 0.25 8.20
CA TYR A 182 11.73 0.00 7.03
C TYR A 182 11.43 -1.48 6.80
N GLU A 183 12.38 -2.37 7.08
CA GLU A 183 12.16 -3.82 7.01
C GLU A 183 11.13 -4.31 8.04
N GLU A 184 11.07 -3.68 9.22
CA GLU A 184 10.05 -3.97 10.23
C GLU A 184 8.66 -3.53 9.80
N ILE A 185 8.53 -2.34 9.19
CA ILE A 185 7.27 -1.88 8.59
C ILE A 185 6.83 -2.82 7.47
N PHE A 186 7.74 -3.20 6.57
CA PHE A 186 7.45 -4.15 5.49
C PHE A 186 6.93 -5.48 6.04
N ARG A 187 7.57 -6.01 7.10
CA ARG A 187 7.15 -7.25 7.75
C ARG A 187 5.76 -7.12 8.37
N GLU A 188 5.43 -5.98 8.95
CA GLU A 188 4.10 -5.72 9.51
C GLU A 188 3.02 -5.71 8.42
N ILE A 189 3.25 -5.01 7.30
CA ILE A 189 2.35 -4.99 6.15
C ILE A 189 2.16 -6.41 5.58
N ARG A 190 3.25 -7.16 5.44
CA ARG A 190 3.21 -8.57 5.01
C ARG A 190 2.39 -9.45 5.96
N ASN A 191 2.48 -9.22 7.27
CA ASN A 191 1.69 -9.95 8.25
C ASN A 191 0.20 -9.60 8.14
N LEU A 192 -0.15 -8.33 7.93
CA LEU A 192 -1.53 -7.91 7.66
C LEU A 192 -2.07 -8.59 6.39
N GLN A 193 -1.30 -8.61 5.31
CA GLN A 193 -1.65 -9.31 4.07
C GLN A 193 -1.86 -10.81 4.30
N SER A 194 -0.96 -11.44 5.06
CA SER A 194 -1.07 -12.86 5.40
C SER A 194 -2.34 -13.15 6.22
N ALA A 195 -2.69 -12.28 7.16
CA ALA A 195 -3.90 -12.43 7.96
C ALA A 195 -5.17 -12.44 7.11
N LYS A 196 -5.20 -11.66 6.02
CA LYS A 196 -6.32 -11.62 5.05
C LYS A 196 -6.46 -12.91 4.23
N LYS A 197 -5.40 -13.72 4.13
CA LYS A 197 -5.44 -15.03 3.43
C LYS A 197 -6.00 -16.18 4.28
N ASN A 198 -6.36 -15.94 5.54
CA ASN A 198 -6.74 -17.01 6.48
C ASN A 198 -8.18 -17.53 6.34
N SER A 199 -9.02 -16.93 5.51
CA SER A 199 -10.37 -17.42 5.19
C SER A 199 -10.36 -18.39 4.00
N LEU A 200 -11.37 -19.25 3.79
CA LEU A 200 -11.48 -20.02 2.55
C LEU A 200 -12.51 -19.34 1.65
N VAL A 201 -12.09 -18.81 0.49
CA VAL A 201 -12.98 -18.09 -0.43
C VAL A 201 -13.02 -18.69 -1.84
N GLU A 202 -12.31 -19.80 -2.07
CA GLU A 202 -12.32 -20.48 -3.36
C GLU A 202 -13.72 -20.98 -3.72
N GLY A 203 -14.14 -20.75 -4.96
CA GLY A 203 -15.47 -21.11 -5.44
C GLY A 203 -16.57 -20.15 -5.01
N MET A 204 -16.29 -19.18 -4.12
CA MET A 204 -17.21 -18.08 -3.85
C MET A 204 -17.31 -17.16 -5.07
N THR A 205 -18.39 -16.40 -5.11
CA THR A 205 -18.77 -15.62 -6.28
C THR A 205 -19.10 -14.18 -5.95
N VAL A 206 -18.77 -13.29 -6.88
CA VAL A 206 -19.09 -11.87 -6.81
C VAL A 206 -19.74 -11.40 -8.10
N VAL A 207 -20.60 -10.40 -8.00
CA VAL A 207 -21.23 -9.74 -9.14
C VAL A 207 -20.47 -8.47 -9.47
N GLU A 208 -20.22 -7.66 -8.45
CA GLU A 208 -19.50 -6.38 -8.52
C GLU A 208 -18.14 -6.49 -7.82
N PRO A 209 -17.14 -5.69 -8.21
CA PRO A 209 -15.81 -5.69 -7.58
C PRO A 209 -15.83 -5.49 -6.06
N LEU A 210 -16.71 -4.62 -5.56
CA LEU A 210 -16.80 -4.30 -4.13
C LEU A 210 -17.47 -5.39 -3.28
N ASP A 211 -18.11 -6.39 -3.89
CA ASP A 211 -18.63 -7.54 -3.15
C ASP A 211 -17.49 -8.30 -2.43
N VAL A 212 -16.23 -8.11 -2.85
CA VAL A 212 -15.04 -8.65 -2.17
C VAL A 212 -14.94 -8.22 -0.69
N LEU A 213 -15.58 -7.11 -0.31
CA LEU A 213 -15.59 -6.61 1.06
C LEU A 213 -16.27 -7.57 2.03
N GLU A 214 -17.27 -8.33 1.56
CA GLU A 214 -18.02 -9.30 2.38
C GLU A 214 -17.15 -10.46 2.88
N PHE A 215 -16.01 -10.71 2.24
CA PHE A 215 -15.10 -11.81 2.54
C PHE A 215 -13.97 -11.43 3.50
N ASP A 216 -13.92 -10.17 3.94
CA ASP A 216 -12.82 -9.58 4.73
C ASP A 216 -11.43 -9.86 4.13
N ARG A 217 -11.34 -9.93 2.80
CA ARG A 217 -10.11 -10.19 2.04
C ARG A 217 -9.51 -8.93 1.42
N HIS A 218 -9.71 -7.79 2.08
CA HIS A 218 -9.26 -6.49 1.59
C HIS A 218 -8.44 -5.75 2.65
N ILE A 219 -7.63 -4.80 2.19
CA ILE A 219 -6.92 -3.82 3.01
C ILE A 219 -7.21 -2.45 2.44
N GLN A 220 -7.64 -1.50 3.28
CA GLN A 220 -7.76 -0.12 2.87
C GLN A 220 -6.36 0.48 2.68
N VAL A 221 -6.11 1.14 1.56
CA VAL A 221 -4.82 1.79 1.29
C VAL A 221 -4.55 2.91 2.31
N GLY A 222 -5.63 3.57 2.77
CA GLY A 222 -5.61 4.49 3.90
C GLY A 222 -4.90 3.89 5.11
N ASP A 223 -5.34 2.71 5.58
CA ASP A 223 -4.79 2.03 6.75
C ASP A 223 -3.29 1.74 6.62
N LEU A 224 -2.83 1.36 5.43
CA LEU A 224 -1.40 1.13 5.18
C LEU A 224 -0.59 2.43 5.27
N LYS A 225 -1.10 3.53 4.69
CA LYS A 225 -0.46 4.84 4.82
C LYS A 225 -0.44 5.30 6.28
N MET A 226 -1.54 5.09 7.01
CA MET A 226 -1.66 5.41 8.44
C MET A 226 -0.66 4.64 9.28
N LEU A 227 -0.50 3.33 9.03
CA LEU A 227 0.48 2.49 9.70
C LEU A 227 1.90 3.02 9.52
N VAL A 228 2.26 3.41 8.28
CA VAL A 228 3.59 3.97 7.99
C VAL A 228 3.79 5.28 8.75
N ILE A 229 2.85 6.24 8.66
CA ILE A 229 2.97 7.53 9.36
C ILE A 229 3.09 7.32 10.87
N ASN A 230 2.30 6.41 11.42
CA ASN A 230 2.35 6.09 12.85
C ASN A 230 3.71 5.55 13.28
N ARG A 231 4.38 4.73 12.45
CA ARG A 231 5.72 4.21 12.77
C ARG A 231 6.76 5.33 12.76
N PHE A 232 6.65 6.30 11.84
CA PHE A 232 7.50 7.48 11.84
C PHE A 232 7.28 8.36 13.07
N VAL A 233 6.03 8.75 13.33
CA VAL A 233 5.66 9.57 14.48
C VAL A 233 6.06 8.90 15.78
N GLY A 234 5.83 7.59 15.92
CA GLY A 234 6.21 6.83 17.10
C GLY A 234 7.72 6.88 17.36
N VAL A 235 8.57 6.66 16.36
CA VAL A 235 10.02 6.79 16.54
C VAL A 235 10.39 8.23 16.88
N ASP A 236 9.87 9.20 16.14
CA ASP A 236 10.19 10.62 16.36
C ASP A 236 9.73 11.13 17.74
N LEU A 237 8.63 10.59 18.27
CA LEU A 237 8.11 10.92 19.61
C LEU A 237 9.16 10.64 20.69
N PHE A 238 9.88 9.52 20.54
CA PHE A 238 10.86 9.06 21.51
C PHE A 238 12.30 9.52 21.19
N ASP A 239 12.55 10.03 19.99
CA ASP A 239 13.91 10.34 19.50
C ASP A 239 14.15 11.85 19.33
N GLN A 240 13.14 12.64 18.95
CA GLN A 240 13.30 14.08 18.75
C GLN A 240 13.54 14.78 20.08
N LYS A 241 14.65 15.54 20.21
CA LYS A 241 14.85 16.44 21.37
C LYS A 241 14.14 17.79 21.20
N MET A 242 13.68 18.12 19.99
CA MET A 242 13.21 19.46 19.62
C MET A 242 11.70 19.52 19.43
N MET A 243 11.15 20.71 19.65
CA MET A 243 9.73 21.02 19.47
C MET A 243 9.40 21.13 17.96
N PRO A 244 8.27 20.58 17.49
CA PRO A 244 7.80 20.80 16.13
C PRO A 244 7.60 22.30 15.85
N PRO A 245 8.14 22.87 14.75
CA PRO A 245 7.98 24.28 14.40
C PRO A 245 6.52 24.75 14.38
N SER A 246 5.60 23.94 13.82
CA SER A 246 4.17 24.30 13.78
C SER A 246 3.55 24.38 15.17
N PHE A 247 4.07 23.64 16.17
CA PHE A 247 3.60 23.73 17.54
C PHE A 247 4.09 25.02 18.22
N LEU A 248 5.36 25.39 17.98
CA LEU A 248 5.94 26.62 18.50
C LEU A 248 5.12 27.84 18.06
N GLU A 249 4.64 27.86 16.81
CA GLU A 249 3.79 28.93 16.30
C GLU A 249 2.48 29.11 17.08
N VAL A 250 1.94 28.04 17.66
CA VAL A 250 0.68 28.07 18.44
C VAL A 250 0.91 28.62 19.85
N ILE A 251 2.07 28.34 20.45
CA ILE A 251 2.34 28.69 21.85
C ILE A 251 3.26 29.90 22.04
N LYS A 252 3.84 30.44 20.97
CA LYS A 252 4.81 31.56 21.02
C LYS A 252 4.29 32.81 21.75
N ASP A 253 2.99 33.06 21.72
CA ASP A 253 2.38 34.25 22.33
C ASP A 253 2.17 34.09 23.84
N GLN A 254 2.44 32.92 24.41
CA GLN A 254 2.17 32.58 25.81
C GLN A 254 3.31 32.92 26.77
N SER A 255 4.35 33.62 26.30
CA SER A 255 5.48 34.12 27.13
C SER A 255 6.13 33.04 28.01
N TYR A 256 6.33 31.85 27.46
CA TYR A 256 7.00 30.73 28.13
C TYR A 256 8.52 30.93 28.18
N ASP A 257 9.11 30.59 29.32
CA ASP A 257 10.56 30.51 29.43
C ASP A 257 11.10 29.17 28.89
N LEU A 258 12.43 28.99 28.87
CA LEU A 258 13.03 27.76 28.36
C LEU A 258 12.67 26.51 29.17
N GLN A 259 12.40 26.65 30.47
CA GLN A 259 12.05 25.54 31.34
C GLN A 259 10.59 25.14 31.10
N ASP A 260 9.67 26.11 31.01
CA ASP A 260 8.27 25.89 30.63
C ASP A 260 8.16 25.12 29.31
N LEU A 261 8.94 25.52 28.30
CA LEU A 261 8.94 24.86 27.00
C LEU A 261 9.42 23.41 27.09
N GLN A 262 10.43 23.12 27.91
CA GLN A 262 10.92 21.76 28.13
C GLN A 262 9.87 20.89 28.83
N ASP A 263 9.19 21.44 29.84
CA ASP A 263 8.13 20.75 30.57
C ASP A 263 6.94 20.46 29.67
N ILE A 264 6.54 21.41 28.82
CA ILE A 264 5.47 21.21 27.82
C ILE A 264 5.84 20.09 26.84
N ILE A 265 7.07 20.05 26.32
CA ILE A 265 7.52 18.99 25.41
C ILE A 265 7.46 17.63 26.12
N LEU A 266 7.99 17.56 27.34
CA LEU A 266 8.06 16.32 28.10
C LEU A 266 6.67 15.79 28.44
N GLU A 267 5.77 16.66 28.90
CA GLU A 267 4.40 16.30 29.24
C GLU A 267 3.61 15.90 27.99
N SER A 268 3.73 16.65 26.89
CA SER A 268 3.06 16.29 25.63
C SER A 268 3.49 14.91 25.13
N LYS A 269 4.79 14.61 25.19
CA LYS A 269 5.31 13.27 24.83
C LYS A 269 4.85 12.18 25.78
N SER A 270 4.82 12.47 27.07
CA SER A 270 4.32 11.56 28.11
C SER A 270 2.86 11.21 27.87
N GLN A 271 2.02 12.21 27.57
CA GLN A 271 0.62 12.04 27.23
C GLN A 271 0.42 11.21 25.96
N ILE A 272 1.09 11.56 24.86
CA ILE A 272 1.01 10.81 23.61
C ILE A 272 1.51 9.37 23.82
N GLY A 273 2.62 9.17 24.54
CA GLY A 273 3.16 7.85 24.85
C GLY A 273 2.18 7.00 25.67
N LYS A 274 1.58 7.56 26.72
CA LYS A 274 0.55 6.88 27.51
C LYS A 274 -0.66 6.51 26.67
N ALA A 275 -1.17 7.45 25.87
CA ALA A 275 -2.30 7.20 24.97
C ALA A 275 -1.99 6.15 23.90
N PHE A 276 -0.75 6.15 23.38
CA PHE A 276 -0.29 5.20 22.36
C PHE A 276 -0.19 3.77 22.90
N PHE A 277 0.26 3.59 24.14
CA PHE A 277 0.44 2.28 24.76
C PHE A 277 -0.79 1.79 25.55
N ASP A 278 -1.82 2.63 25.73
CA ASP A 278 -3.06 2.23 26.40
C ASP A 278 -3.89 1.31 25.49
N LYS A 279 -3.95 0.03 25.88
CA LYS A 279 -4.73 -1.00 25.15
C LYS A 279 -6.24 -0.75 25.22
N ASN A 280 -6.73 -0.08 26.26
CA ASN A 280 -8.16 0.14 26.48
C ASN A 280 -8.72 1.28 25.65
N GLN A 281 -7.90 2.28 25.31
CA GLN A 281 -8.28 3.46 24.52
C GLN A 281 -7.61 3.50 23.14
N LYS A 282 -7.11 2.34 22.70
CA LYS A 282 -6.40 2.22 21.43
C LYS A 282 -7.24 2.75 20.27
N LYS A 283 -8.53 2.40 20.21
CA LYS A 283 -9.45 2.80 19.14
C LYS A 283 -9.64 4.32 19.09
N GLU A 284 -9.77 4.96 20.24
CA GLU A 284 -9.98 6.39 20.41
C GLU A 284 -8.74 7.18 19.96
N PHE A 285 -7.55 6.73 20.36
CA PHE A 285 -6.30 7.29 19.86
C PHE A 285 -6.21 7.21 18.33
N TRP A 286 -6.55 6.05 17.75
CA TRP A 286 -6.54 5.87 16.29
C TRP A 286 -7.51 6.78 15.56
N ASN A 287 -8.74 6.94 16.07
CA ASN A 287 -9.71 7.86 15.47
C ASN A 287 -9.17 9.30 15.38
N ILE A 288 -8.43 9.75 16.40
CA ILE A 288 -7.83 11.09 16.42
C ILE A 288 -6.66 11.17 15.45
N PHE A 289 -5.80 10.15 15.45
CA PHE A 289 -4.67 10.08 14.54
C PHE A 289 -5.12 10.09 13.08
N GLU A 290 -6.17 9.33 12.75
CA GLU A 290 -6.85 9.32 11.45
C GLU A 290 -7.47 10.68 11.10
N HIS A 291 -8.18 11.29 12.05
CA HIS A 291 -8.78 12.62 11.86
C HIS A 291 -7.74 13.68 11.55
N ILE A 292 -6.65 13.74 12.32
CA ILE A 292 -5.55 14.69 12.09
C ILE A 292 -4.97 14.52 10.68
N ILE A 293 -4.69 13.27 10.27
CA ILE A 293 -4.12 13.01 8.95
C ILE A 293 -5.11 13.34 7.84
N SER A 294 -6.40 13.09 8.04
CA SER A 294 -7.45 13.48 7.09
C SER A 294 -7.49 15.01 6.90
N CYS A 295 -7.52 15.78 7.99
CA CYS A 295 -7.48 17.24 7.94
C CYS A 295 -6.23 17.77 7.21
N LEU A 296 -5.05 17.22 7.52
CA LEU A 296 -3.79 17.64 6.90
C LEU A 296 -3.70 17.23 5.42
N ARG A 297 -4.33 16.14 5.01
CA ARG A 297 -4.40 15.76 3.59
C ARG A 297 -5.34 16.67 2.80
N SER A 298 -6.50 17.00 3.37
CA SER A 298 -7.46 17.90 2.72
C SER A 298 -6.95 19.34 2.67
N ASN A 299 -6.21 19.77 3.68
CA ASN A 299 -5.60 21.10 3.74
C ASN A 299 -4.25 21.04 4.48
N PRO A 300 -3.12 20.91 3.77
CA PRO A 300 -1.79 20.85 4.38
C PRO A 300 -1.43 22.05 5.24
N ASP A 301 -1.99 23.22 4.93
CA ASP A 301 -1.72 24.48 5.62
C ASP A 301 -2.71 24.78 6.75
N ILE A 302 -3.62 23.84 7.07
CA ILE A 302 -4.60 24.04 8.15
C ILE A 302 -3.90 24.45 9.46
N PRO A 303 -4.35 25.53 10.12
CA PRO A 303 -3.87 25.88 11.45
C PRO A 303 -4.19 24.78 12.47
N LEU A 304 -3.24 24.42 13.31
CA LEU A 304 -3.41 23.31 14.27
C LEU A 304 -4.65 23.47 15.18
N PRO A 305 -5.00 24.66 15.69
CA PRO A 305 -6.22 24.83 16.50
C PRO A 305 -7.50 24.44 15.75
N LYS A 306 -7.57 24.69 14.44
CA LYS A 306 -8.73 24.30 13.63
C LYS A 306 -8.90 22.78 13.52
N ILE A 307 -7.82 22.02 13.62
CA ILE A 307 -7.90 20.54 13.65
C ILE A 307 -8.69 20.11 14.88
N ILE A 308 -8.46 20.74 16.04
CA ILE A 308 -9.18 20.44 17.28
C ILE A 308 -10.63 20.88 17.22
N GLU A 309 -10.92 22.05 16.67
CA GLU A 309 -12.29 22.54 16.51
C GLU A 309 -13.16 21.57 15.68
N THR A 310 -12.54 20.82 14.75
CA THR A 310 -13.22 19.82 13.94
C THR A 310 -13.36 18.44 14.61
N LEU A 311 -12.68 18.21 15.74
CA LEU A 311 -12.84 16.98 16.51
C LEU A 311 -14.17 16.99 17.25
N SER A 312 -14.92 15.89 17.18
CA SER A 312 -16.16 15.80 17.95
C SER A 312 -15.89 15.85 19.46
N ILE A 313 -16.71 16.61 20.19
CA ILE A 313 -16.67 16.73 21.66
C ILE A 313 -16.69 15.34 22.33
N ASN A 314 -17.42 14.38 21.74
CA ASN A 314 -17.50 13.00 22.22
C ASN A 314 -16.18 12.22 22.11
N ILE A 315 -15.29 12.57 21.18
CA ILE A 315 -13.95 11.95 21.08
C ILE A 315 -13.02 12.57 22.12
N LEU A 316 -13.07 13.90 22.28
CA LEU A 316 -12.24 14.63 23.24
C LEU A 316 -12.50 14.19 24.69
N HIS A 317 -13.77 14.00 25.09
CA HIS A 317 -14.10 13.54 26.45
C HIS A 317 -13.71 12.09 26.75
N ARG A 318 -13.44 11.28 25.72
CA ARG A 318 -13.14 9.86 25.89
C ARG A 318 -11.64 9.57 26.06
N LEU A 319 -10.78 10.57 25.92
CA LEU A 319 -9.35 10.43 26.15
C LEU A 319 -8.99 10.78 27.60
N SER A 320 -8.52 9.80 28.37
CA SER A 320 -8.03 10.06 29.72
C SER A 320 -6.57 10.53 29.78
N HIS A 321 -5.82 10.37 28.68
CA HIS A 321 -4.35 10.53 28.67
C HIS A 321 -3.84 11.60 27.71
N LEU A 322 -4.69 12.16 26.86
CA LEU A 322 -4.30 13.10 25.81
C LEU A 322 -5.19 14.33 25.87
N ASP A 323 -4.65 15.45 26.33
CA ASP A 323 -5.36 16.72 26.38
C ASP A 323 -5.21 17.52 25.08
N GLU A 324 -5.82 18.70 25.04
CA GLU A 324 -5.76 19.59 23.87
C GLU A 324 -4.33 19.94 23.44
N LYS A 325 -3.42 20.19 24.38
CA LYS A 325 -2.01 20.49 24.07
C LYS A 325 -1.30 19.26 23.52
N GLY A 326 -1.57 18.07 24.08
CA GLY A 326 -1.08 16.80 23.54
C GLY A 326 -1.56 16.55 22.10
N ILE A 327 -2.82 16.86 21.80
CA ILE A 327 -3.39 16.75 20.44
C ILE A 327 -2.74 17.77 19.49
N LEU A 328 -2.56 19.03 19.91
CA LEU A 328 -1.84 20.05 19.14
C LEU A 328 -0.41 19.61 18.82
N PHE A 329 0.30 19.07 19.81
CA PHE A 329 1.67 18.60 19.66
C PHE A 329 1.75 17.43 18.68
N LEU A 330 0.88 16.44 18.84
CA LEU A 330 0.77 15.30 17.91
C LEU A 330 0.46 15.79 16.48
N SER A 331 -0.46 16.74 16.35
CA SER A 331 -0.83 17.34 15.06
C SER A 331 0.34 18.06 14.41
N ALA A 332 1.14 18.77 15.19
CA ALA A 332 2.35 19.43 14.72
C ALA A 332 3.42 18.43 14.27
N MET A 333 3.65 17.35 15.04
CA MET A 333 4.58 16.29 14.65
C MET A 333 4.21 15.67 13.30
N ILE A 334 2.93 15.41 13.08
CA ILE A 334 2.44 14.86 11.82
C ILE A 334 2.59 15.90 10.70
N LYS A 335 2.15 17.15 10.92
CA LYS A 335 2.23 18.24 9.94
C LYS A 335 3.65 18.54 9.50
N ASP A 336 4.56 18.70 10.45
CA ASP A 336 5.97 19.04 10.19
C ASP A 336 6.74 17.84 9.62
N GLY A 337 6.33 16.62 9.95
CA GLY A 337 6.92 15.40 9.44
C GLY A 337 6.47 15.02 8.03
N LEU A 338 5.21 15.27 7.67
CA LEU A 338 4.70 15.03 6.31
C LEU A 338 5.39 15.97 5.31
N ALA A 339 5.93 15.38 4.23
CA ALA A 339 6.34 16.16 3.08
C ALA A 339 5.12 16.42 2.20
N SER A 340 5.03 17.61 1.61
CA SER A 340 3.99 17.92 0.62
C SER A 340 4.04 16.87 -0.51
N GLU A 341 2.91 16.22 -0.79
CA GLU A 341 2.79 15.30 -1.93
C GLU A 341 2.91 16.13 -3.22
N SER A 342 4.10 16.12 -3.85
CA SER A 342 4.36 16.67 -5.18
C SER A 342 4.29 15.61 -6.27
#